data_AF-A0A7S4P3V8-F1
#
_entry.id   AF-A0A7S4P3V8-F1
#
_cell.length_a   1.000
_cell.length_b   1.000
_cell.length_c   1.000
_cell.angle_alpha   90.00
_cell.angle_beta   90.00
_cell.angle_gamma   90.00
#
_symmetry.space_group_name_H-M   'P 1'
#
loop_
_entity.id
_entity.type
_entity.pdbx_description
1 polymer ?
#
loop_
_entity_poly.entity_id
_entity_poly.type
_entity_poly.pdbx_seq_one_letter_code
_entity_poly.pdbx_strand_id
1 'polypeptide(L)'
;FVEEEREEWLGEGWLERRKKARGEELRDCLVLETAIGETECEYKYHDYEEMTSFLRNITEIFPLTSQLFSIGQSVEGRELWAVKISNNIEDEEGVPHFKYIANMHGDEVVGRVMSL
;
A
#
# COMPACT_ATOMS: atom_id res chain seq x y z
N PHE A 1 -24.92 -1.09 -36.87
CA PHE A 1 -24.51 0.09 -37.67
C PHE A 1 -24.41 1.24 -36.69
N VAL A 2 -23.28 1.48 -36.02
CA VAL A 2 -21.95 1.79 -36.56
C VAL A 2 -20.88 1.20 -35.62
N GLU A 3 -19.96 0.39 -36.17
CA GLU A 3 -18.67 0.03 -35.56
C GLU A 3 -17.63 0.99 -36.13
N GLU A 4 -17.30 2.08 -35.44
CA GLU A 4 -16.20 2.97 -35.84
C GLU A 4 -15.80 3.94 -34.71
N GLU A 5 -15.28 3.45 -33.58
CA GLU A 5 -14.69 4.34 -32.55
C GLU A 5 -13.83 3.60 -31.50
N ARG A 6 -13.12 2.52 -31.87
CA ARG A 6 -12.34 1.69 -30.91
C ARG A 6 -10.81 1.80 -31.02
N GLU A 7 -10.26 2.75 -31.78
CA GLU A 7 -8.80 2.83 -31.99
C GLU A 7 -8.19 4.23 -31.78
N GLU A 8 -8.54 4.93 -30.69
CA GLU A 8 -7.88 6.19 -30.33
C GLU A 8 -7.31 6.25 -28.90
N TRP A 9 -7.35 5.15 -28.16
CA TRP A 9 -6.88 5.09 -26.75
C TRP A 9 -5.49 4.47 -26.55
N LEU A 10 -4.81 3.99 -27.61
CA LEU A 10 -3.48 3.37 -27.52
C LEU A 10 -2.42 4.11 -28.36
N GLY A 11 -2.44 5.45 -28.33
CA GLY A 11 -1.36 6.25 -28.89
C GLY A 11 -0.16 6.32 -27.95
N GLU A 12 1.02 5.91 -28.44
CA GLU A 12 2.30 5.85 -27.71
C GLU A 12 2.74 7.17 -27.04
N GLY A 13 2.09 8.30 -27.36
CA GLY A 13 2.35 9.61 -26.74
C GLY A 13 1.85 9.79 -25.30
N TRP A 14 1.15 8.82 -24.69
CA TRP A 14 0.78 8.88 -23.27
C TRP A 14 1.98 8.63 -22.34
N LEU A 15 2.87 7.71 -22.73
CA LEU A 15 4.07 7.36 -21.96
C LEU A 15 5.06 8.52 -21.93
N GLU A 16 5.34 9.16 -23.07
CA GLU A 16 6.20 10.35 -23.14
C GLU A 16 5.64 11.52 -22.30
N ARG A 17 4.32 11.75 -22.32
CA ARG A 17 3.72 12.86 -21.56
C ARG A 17 3.81 12.66 -20.05
N ARG A 18 3.69 11.42 -19.56
CA ARG A 18 3.93 11.10 -18.14
C ARG A 18 5.41 11.21 -17.75
N LYS A 19 6.34 10.92 -18.67
CA LYS A 19 7.78 11.08 -18.45
C LYS A 19 8.23 12.54 -18.45
N LYS A 20 7.49 13.45 -19.11
CA LYS A 20 7.81 14.89 -19.12
C LYS A 20 7.19 15.66 -17.94
N ALA A 21 6.04 15.19 -17.43
CA ALA A 21 5.38 15.77 -16.26
C ALA A 21 6.03 15.31 -14.93
N ARG A 22 6.55 14.08 -14.88
CA ARG A 22 7.51 13.66 -13.85
C ARG A 22 8.90 13.96 -14.40
N GLY A 23 9.48 15.11 -14.08
CA GLY A 23 10.91 15.34 -14.30
C GLY A 23 11.68 14.08 -13.91
N GLU A 24 12.40 13.51 -14.88
CA GLU A 24 13.15 12.26 -14.74
C GLU A 24 14.21 12.40 -13.65
N GLU A 25 13.85 12.00 -12.43
CA GLU A 25 14.69 11.33 -11.46
C GLU A 25 14.01 10.01 -11.03
N LEU A 26 13.46 9.27 -12.00
CA LEU A 26 13.00 7.89 -11.79
C LEU A 26 14.17 6.90 -11.93
N ARG A 27 15.17 7.10 -11.06
CA ARG A 27 16.16 6.11 -10.61
C ARG A 27 16.19 6.32 -9.09
N ASP A 28 15.39 5.67 -8.26
CA ASP A 28 15.27 4.24 -8.02
C ASP A 28 13.93 3.96 -7.33
N CYS A 29 12.94 3.42 -8.03
CA CYS A 29 11.67 2.99 -7.40
C CYS A 29 11.41 1.49 -7.55
N LEU A 30 12.38 0.72 -8.06
CA LEU A 30 12.29 -0.72 -8.20
C LEU A 30 13.66 -1.34 -7.87
N VAL A 31 14.06 -1.25 -6.61
CA VAL A 31 14.99 -2.22 -6.01
C VAL A 31 14.36 -2.67 -4.70
N LEU A 32 13.32 -3.50 -4.80
CA LEU A 32 12.88 -4.36 -3.69
C LEU A 32 13.72 -5.65 -3.61
N GLU A 33 14.92 -5.64 -4.19
CA GLU A 33 15.88 -6.74 -4.11
C GLU A 33 17.27 -6.16 -3.87
N THR A 34 17.59 -5.73 -2.64
CA THR A 34 18.95 -5.79 -2.03
C THR A 34 19.00 -4.97 -0.73
N ALA A 35 18.22 -5.36 0.28
CA ALA A 35 18.45 -4.89 1.67
C ALA A 35 17.91 -5.84 2.74
N ILE A 36 17.03 -6.76 2.35
CA ILE A 36 16.58 -7.89 3.18
C ILE A 36 17.18 -9.16 2.59
N GLY A 37 18.24 -9.69 3.22
CA GLY A 37 18.73 -11.02 2.89
C GLY A 37 17.55 -12.00 2.96
N GLU A 38 17.42 -12.86 1.95
CA GLU A 38 16.36 -13.87 1.77
C GLU A 38 15.24 -13.78 2.81
N THR A 39 14.26 -12.89 2.57
CA THR A 39 13.02 -12.95 3.33
C THR A 39 12.25 -14.14 2.79
N GLU A 40 12.44 -15.27 3.45
CA GLU A 40 11.45 -16.34 3.40
C GLU A 40 10.13 -15.70 3.85
N CYS A 41 9.22 -15.43 2.89
CA CYS A 41 7.86 -15.00 3.17
C CYS A 41 7.13 -16.18 3.81
N GLU A 42 7.37 -16.41 5.10
CA GLU A 42 6.70 -17.44 5.87
C GLU A 42 5.25 -17.01 6.06
N TYR A 43 4.32 -17.72 5.40
CA TYR A 43 2.89 -17.54 5.61
C TYR A 43 2.50 -18.06 6.99
N LYS A 44 2.67 -17.21 8.01
CA LYS A 44 2.30 -17.49 9.40
C LYS A 44 1.08 -16.66 9.80
N TYR A 45 0.19 -17.25 10.59
CA TYR A 45 -0.86 -16.50 11.26
C TYR A 45 -0.27 -15.64 12.38
N HIS A 46 -0.53 -14.34 12.34
CA HIS A 46 -0.04 -13.41 13.36
C HIS A 46 -1.12 -13.19 14.43
N ASP A 47 -0.70 -13.25 15.69
CA ASP A 47 -1.51 -12.73 16.78
C ASP A 47 -1.54 -11.19 16.77
N TYR A 48 -2.26 -10.59 17.72
CA TYR A 48 -2.41 -9.14 17.77
C TYR A 48 -1.10 -8.41 18.12
N GLU A 49 -0.26 -8.98 18.99
CA GLU A 49 0.99 -8.37 19.43
C GLU A 49 2.06 -8.47 18.34
N GLU A 50 2.17 -9.63 17.70
CA GLU A 50 3.01 -9.89 16.54
C GLU A 50 2.64 -8.95 15.39
N MET A 51 1.34 -8.84 15.06
CA MET A 51 0.85 -7.93 14.03
C MET A 51 1.16 -6.47 14.36
N THR A 52 0.93 -6.05 15.60
CA THR A 52 1.23 -4.67 16.04
C THR A 52 2.71 -4.35 15.91
N SER A 53 3.57 -5.28 16.31
CA SER A 53 5.02 -5.12 16.24
C SER A 53 5.52 -5.07 14.80
N PHE A 54 4.96 -5.92 13.93
CA PHE A 54 5.25 -5.94 12.50
C PHE A 54 4.89 -4.61 11.83
N LEU A 55 3.67 -4.11 12.06
CA LEU A 55 3.23 -2.84 11.49
C LEU A 55 4.10 -1.66 11.94
N ARG A 56 4.47 -1.62 13.22
CA ARG A 56 5.38 -0.60 13.75
C ARG A 56 6.75 -0.66 13.06
N ASN A 57 7.32 -1.86 12.96
CA ASN A 57 8.62 -2.07 12.32
C ASN A 57 8.61 -1.59 10.85
N ILE A 58 7.59 -1.95 10.06
CA ILE A 58 7.46 -1.46 8.67
C ILE A 58 7.43 0.08 8.63
N THR A 59 6.66 0.70 9.52
CA THR A 59 6.59 2.17 9.53
C THR A 59 7.86 2.86 10.02
N GLU A 60 8.66 2.19 10.84
CA GLU A 60 10.00 2.64 11.23
C GLU A 60 11.02 2.50 10.09
N ILE A 61 10.90 1.46 9.26
CA ILE A 61 11.74 1.25 8.08
C ILE A 61 11.40 2.27 6.98
N PHE A 62 10.11 2.63 6.82
CA PHE A 62 9.62 3.51 5.75
C PHE A 62 8.90 4.76 6.27
N PRO A 63 9.56 5.65 7.05
CA PRO A 63 8.89 6.76 7.72
C PRO A 63 8.43 7.87 6.76
N LEU A 64 9.00 7.94 5.56
CA LEU A 64 8.65 8.97 4.56
C LEU A 64 7.39 8.61 3.76
N THR A 65 7.09 7.33 3.63
CA THR A 65 6.01 6.85 2.76
C THR A 65 4.90 6.10 3.50
N SER A 66 5.11 5.80 4.78
CA SER A 66 4.15 5.07 5.59
C SER A 66 3.91 5.74 6.94
N GLN A 67 2.66 5.74 7.38
CA GLN A 67 2.24 6.29 8.67
C GLN A 67 1.28 5.32 9.34
N LEU A 68 1.65 4.84 10.53
CA LEU A 68 0.80 4.02 11.38
C LEU A 68 -0.06 4.91 12.28
N PHE A 69 -1.35 4.67 12.32
CA PHE A 69 -2.28 5.33 13.23
C PHE A 69 -3.38 4.38 13.68
N SER A 70 -4.03 4.73 14.78
CA SER A 70 -5.20 4.00 15.27
C SER A 70 -6.46 4.74 14.83
N ILE A 71 -7.45 4.00 14.33
CA ILE A 71 -8.79 4.52 14.00
C ILE A 71 -9.79 4.38 15.15
N GLY A 72 -9.34 3.83 16.29
CA GLY A 72 -10.17 3.61 17.48
C GLY A 72 -9.78 2.33 18.22
N GLN A 73 -10.60 1.96 19.19
CA GLN A 73 -10.40 0.75 19.99
C GLN A 73 -11.55 -0.24 19.79
N SER A 74 -11.23 -1.53 19.86
CA SER A 74 -12.21 -2.60 19.92
C SER A 74 -12.95 -2.61 21.25
N VAL A 75 -14.01 -3.44 21.36
CA VAL A 75 -14.76 -3.63 22.61
C VAL A 75 -13.87 -4.13 23.75
N GLU A 76 -12.80 -4.87 23.43
CA GLU A 76 -11.82 -5.38 24.39
C GLU A 76 -10.63 -4.43 24.60
N GLY A 77 -10.68 -3.20 24.07
CA GLY A 77 -9.63 -2.19 24.24
C GLY A 77 -8.38 -2.41 23.37
N ARG A 78 -8.49 -3.17 22.27
CA ARG A 78 -7.38 -3.34 21.31
C ARG A 78 -7.41 -2.21 20.28
N GLU A 79 -6.26 -1.66 19.94
CA GLU A 79 -6.15 -0.62 18.92
C GLU A 79 -6.49 -1.18 17.53
N LEU A 80 -7.27 -0.43 16.77
CA LEU A 80 -7.61 -0.73 15.39
C LEU A 80 -6.57 -0.04 14.51
N TRP A 81 -5.52 -0.77 14.16
CA TRP A 81 -4.42 -0.23 13.37
C TRP A 81 -4.82 0.01 11.92
N ALA A 82 -4.38 1.16 11.40
CA ALA A 82 -4.40 1.50 9.98
C ALA A 82 -3.04 2.06 9.57
N VAL A 83 -2.59 1.68 8.38
CA VAL A 83 -1.36 2.23 7.77
C VAL A 83 -1.76 3.03 6.54
N LYS A 84 -1.38 4.31 6.52
CA LYS A 84 -1.41 5.13 5.31
C LYS A 84 -0.12 4.89 4.56
N ILE A 85 -0.22 4.51 3.29
CA ILE A 85 0.92 4.36 2.39
C ILE A 85 0.72 5.35 1.25
N SER A 86 1.65 6.29 1.08
CA SER A 86 1.60 7.31 0.05
C SER A 86 2.99 7.88 -0.21
N ASN A 87 3.25 8.38 -1.42
CA ASN A 87 4.47 9.12 -1.73
C ASN A 87 4.50 10.49 -1.03
N ASN A 88 3.33 11.01 -0.67
CA ASN A 88 3.17 12.17 0.19
C ASN A 88 2.21 11.84 1.34
N ILE A 89 2.70 11.95 2.58
CA ILE A 89 1.88 11.73 3.77
C ILE A 89 0.89 12.89 3.96
N GLU A 90 1.23 14.09 3.49
CA GLU A 90 0.28 15.20 3.43
C GLU A 90 -0.76 14.91 2.34
N ASP A 91 -2.05 15.07 2.67
CA ASP A 91 -3.13 14.83 1.72
C ASP A 91 -3.10 15.86 0.60
N GLU A 92 -2.93 15.39 -0.64
CA GLU A 92 -2.98 16.23 -1.83
C GLU A 92 -4.36 16.17 -2.49
N GLU A 93 -4.95 17.33 -2.77
CA GLU A 93 -6.19 17.39 -3.55
C GLU A 93 -5.97 16.82 -4.97
N GLY A 94 -6.90 15.96 -5.40
CA GLY A 94 -6.85 15.36 -6.74
C GLY A 94 -6.11 14.01 -6.81
N VAL A 95 -5.55 13.52 -5.71
CA VAL A 95 -5.03 12.15 -5.62
C VAL A 95 -6.17 11.19 -5.22
N PRO A 96 -6.39 10.08 -5.94
CA PRO A 96 -7.41 9.12 -5.58
C PRO A 96 -7.00 8.33 -4.32
N HIS A 97 -7.94 8.19 -3.38
CA HIS A 97 -7.73 7.43 -2.16
C HIS A 97 -8.34 6.03 -2.30
N PHE A 98 -7.58 5.01 -1.93
CA PHE A 98 -8.04 3.63 -1.85
C PHE A 98 -7.85 3.11 -0.44
N LYS A 99 -8.78 2.26 0.03
CA LYS A 99 -8.67 1.59 1.33
C LYS A 99 -8.87 0.09 1.16
N TYR A 100 -7.98 -0.68 1.79
CA TYR A 100 -8.16 -2.12 1.96
C TYR A 100 -8.55 -2.38 3.42
N ILE A 101 -9.58 -3.18 3.63
CA ILE A 101 -10.05 -3.57 4.96
C ILE A 101 -10.14 -5.09 4.97
N ALA A 102 -9.56 -5.70 5.99
CA ALA A 102 -9.55 -7.13 6.17
C ALA A 102 -10.02 -7.50 7.58
N ASN A 103 -10.40 -8.77 7.75
CA ASN A 103 -10.71 -9.37 9.05
C ASN A 103 -11.88 -8.69 9.79
N MET A 104 -12.96 -8.35 9.06
CA MET A 104 -14.19 -7.80 9.66
C MET A 104 -14.93 -8.85 10.49
N HIS A 105 -14.90 -10.12 10.06
CA HIS A 105 -15.29 -11.25 10.88
C HIS A 105 -14.04 -11.88 11.49
N GLY A 106 -14.08 -12.18 12.79
CA GLY A 106 -12.91 -12.65 13.55
C GLY A 106 -12.40 -14.04 13.12
N ASP A 107 -13.24 -14.81 12.43
CA ASP A 107 -12.96 -16.12 11.85
C ASP A 107 -12.43 -16.06 10.40
N GLU A 108 -12.42 -14.88 9.77
CA GLU A 108 -11.87 -14.66 8.42
C GLU A 108 -10.37 -14.27 8.49
N VAL A 109 -9.55 -15.22 8.98
CA VAL A 109 -8.13 -14.97 9.31
C VAL A 109 -7.26 -14.75 8.07
N VAL A 110 -7.65 -15.30 6.91
CA VAL A 110 -6.90 -15.19 5.64
C VAL A 110 -6.75 -13.75 5.20
N GLY A 111 -7.81 -12.94 5.35
CA GLY A 111 -7.76 -11.53 4.97
C GLY A 111 -6.70 -10.76 5.75
N ARG A 112 -6.48 -11.10 7.03
CA ARG A 112 -5.49 -10.45 7.90
C ARG A 112 -4.07 -10.70 7.40
N VAL A 113 -3.75 -11.94 7.06
CA VAL A 113 -2.42 -12.30 6.57
C VAL A 113 -2.15 -11.68 5.20
N MET A 114 -3.17 -11.56 4.35
CA MET A 114 -3.05 -10.91 3.04
C MET A 114 -2.89 -9.38 3.11
N SER A 115 -3.38 -8.73 4.17
CA SER A 115 -3.25 -7.28 4.36
C SER A 115 -1.93 -6.83 4.99
N LEU A 116 -1.10 -7.76 5.46
CA LEU A 116 0.20 -7.52 6.09
C LEU A 116 1.32 -7.62 5.06
#